data_AF-A0A257MWL4-F1
#
_entry.id   AF-A0A257MWL4-F1
#
_cell.length_a   1.000
_cell.length_b   1.000
_cell.length_c   1.000
_cell.angle_alpha   90.00
_cell.angle_beta   90.00
_cell.angle_gamma   90.00
#
_symmetry.space_group_name_H-M   'P 1'
#
loop_
_entity.id
_entity.type
_entity.pdbx_description
1 polymer ?
#
loop_
_entity_poly.entity_id
_entity_poly.type
_entity_poly.pdbx_seq_one_letter_code
_entity_poly.pdbx_strand_id
1 'polypeptide(L)' 'MDRCPCCNARLTGAQLCPRCQADLGSVLGSEHVARHWLSKALQFWLADEPKMANLALSKSICLKQ' A
#
# COMPACT_ATOMS: atom_id res chain seq x y z
N MET A 1 7.87 12.24 -4.20
CA MET A 1 9.26 11.81 -3.92
C MET A 1 9.22 11.03 -2.63
N ASP A 2 9.38 9.71 -2.73
CA ASP A 2 9.22 8.82 -1.58
C ASP A 2 10.44 8.87 -0.68
N ARG A 3 10.22 8.63 0.61
CA ARG A 3 11.27 8.63 1.64
C ARG A 3 11.26 7.32 2.38
N CYS A 4 12.45 6.89 2.81
CA CYS A 4 12.59 5.68 3.61
C CYS A 4 11.88 5.86 4.96
N PRO A 5 10.98 4.96 5.37
CA PRO A 5 10.32 5.03 6.67
C PRO A 5 11.30 4.82 7.85
N CYS A 6 12.40 4.09 7.63
CA CYS A 6 13.37 3.78 8.69
C CYS A 6 14.39 4.90 8.95
N CYS A 7 14.85 5.60 7.90
CA CYS A 7 15.94 6.58 8.03
C CYS A 7 15.68 7.92 7.34
N ASN A 8 14.49 8.10 6.77
CA ASN A 8 14.02 9.31 6.10
C ASN A 8 14.86 9.78 4.89
N ALA A 9 15.75 8.92 4.39
CA ALA A 9 16.52 9.16 3.16
C ALA A 9 15.59 9.20 1.94
N ARG A 10 15.92 10.02 0.94
CA ARG A 10 15.20 10.06 -0.33
C ARG A 10 15.35 8.72 -1.04
N LEU A 11 14.24 8.18 -1.53
CA LEU A 11 14.22 6.96 -2.34
C LEU A 11 14.12 7.34 -3.81
N THR A 12 14.92 6.67 -4.63
CA THR A 12 14.93 6.81 -6.10
C THR A 12 14.32 5.56 -6.75
N GLY A 13 13.23 5.04 -6.17
CA GLY A 13 12.56 3.82 -6.67
C GLY A 13 13.29 2.50 -6.36
N ALA A 14 14.36 2.53 -5.56
CA ALA A 14 15.07 1.33 -5.13
C ALA A 14 14.28 0.54 -4.08
N GLN A 15 14.22 -0.79 -4.22
CA GLN A 15 13.62 -1.68 -3.21
C GLN A 15 14.44 -1.71 -1.92
N LEU A 16 15.74 -1.43 -2.00
CA LEU A 16 16.60 -1.28 -0.83
C LEU A 16 16.90 0.21 -0.62
N CYS A 17 16.80 0.66 0.64
CA CYS A 17 17.23 2.00 0.96
C CYS A 17 18.75 2.15 0.80
N PRO A 18 19.27 3.13 0.02
CA PRO A 18 20.71 3.29 -0.18
C PRO A 18 21.47 3.73 1.09
N ARG A 19 20.75 4.24 2.11
CA ARG A 19 21.36 4.73 3.36
C ARG A 19 21.36 3.69 4.47
N CYS A 20 20.21 3.07 4.74
CA CYS A 20 20.06 2.13 5.86
C CYS A 20 19.94 0.67 5.42
N GLN A 21 19.94 0.41 4.11
CA GLN A 21 19.80 -0.93 3.52
C GLN A 21 18.50 -1.67 3.91
N ALA A 22 17.53 -0.98 4.50
CA ALA A 22 16.21 -1.55 4.77
C ALA A 22 15.58 -2.03 3.45
N ASP A 23 15.04 -3.26 3.47
CA ASP A 23 14.20 -3.79 2.40
C ASP A 23 12.82 -3.14 2.48
N LEU A 24 12.57 -2.27 1.52
CA LEU A 24 11.33 -1.54 1.32
C LEU A 24 10.45 -2.20 0.26
N GLY A 25 10.92 -3.25 -0.42
CA GLY A 25 10.15 -3.94 -1.45
C GLY A 25 8.86 -4.54 -0.90
N SER A 26 8.93 -5.11 0.31
CA SER A 26 7.77 -5.63 1.04
C SER A 26 6.82 -4.51 1.51
N VAL A 27 7.36 -3.43 2.08
CA VAL A 27 6.57 -2.31 2.63
C VAL A 27 5.88 -1.51 1.52
N LEU A 28 6.62 -1.11 0.49
CA LEU A 28 6.09 -0.38 -0.67
C LEU A 28 5.13 -1.26 -1.49
N GLY A 29 5.44 -2.56 -1.59
CA GLY A 29 4.55 -3.54 -2.20
C GLY A 29 3.22 -3.65 -1.45
N SER A 30 3.25 -3.80 -0.13
CA SER A 30 2.06 -3.85 0.73
C SER A 30 1.23 -2.58 0.60
N GLU A 31 1.86 -1.40 0.57
CA GLU A 31 1.14 -0.13 0.41
C GLU A 31 0.49 -0.01 -0.99
N HIS A 32 1.17 -0.46 -2.05
CA HIS A 32 0.60 -0.47 -3.40
C HIS A 32 -0.61 -1.41 -3.49
N VAL A 33 -0.50 -2.61 -2.93
CA VAL A 33 -1.59 -3.59 -2.88
C VAL A 33 -2.75 -3.08 -2.00
N ALA A 34 -2.45 -2.41 -0.89
CA ALA A 34 -3.46 -1.76 -0.06
C ALA A 34 -4.23 -0.69 -0.84
N ARG A 35 -3.54 0.16 -1.62
CA ARG A 35 -4.16 1.17 -2.49
C ARG A 35 -5.02 0.53 -3.59
N HIS A 36 -4.55 -0.57 -4.18
CA HIS A 36 -5.34 -1.31 -5.18
C HIS A 36 -6.67 -1.82 -4.60
N TRP A 37 -6.65 -2.44 -3.43
CA TRP A 37 -7.87 -2.93 -2.77
C TRP A 37 -8.80 -1.81 -2.33
N LEU A 38 -8.26 -0.66 -1.91
CA LEU A 38 -9.06 0.52 -1.59
C LEU A 38 -9.81 1.03 -2.84
N SER A 39 -9.12 1.11 -3.99
CA SER A 39 -9.74 1.50 -5.25
C SER A 39 -10.86 0.53 -5.66
N LYS A 40 -10.65 -0.78 -5.49
CA LYS A 40 -11.70 -1.78 -5.72
C LYS A 40 -12.88 -1.63 -4.76
N ALA A 41 -12.62 -1.34 -3.48
CA ALA A 41 -13.69 -1.11 -2.50
C ALA A 41 -14.59 0.05 -2.92
N LEU A 42 -14.00 1.14 -3.40
CA LEU A 42 -14.75 2.29 -3.94
C LEU A 42 -15.55 1.92 -5.18
N GLN A 43 -14.98 1.13 -6.10
CA GLN A 43 -15.70 0.65 -7.29
C GLN A 43 -16.92 -0.22 -6.92
N PHE A 44 -16.77 -1.15 -5.98
CA PHE A 44 -17.89 -1.96 -5.49
C PHE A 44 -18.94 -1.14 -4.76
N TRP A 45 -18.52 -0.10 -4.03
CA TRP A 45 -19.44 0.82 -3.38
C TRP A 45 -20.29 1.59 -4.40
N LEU A 46 -19.65 2.11 -5.47
CA LEU A 46 -20.36 2.79 -6.56
C LEU A 46 -21.25 1.84 -7.37
N ALA A 47 -20.93 0.54 -7.40
CA ALA A 47 -21.72 -0.49 -8.05
C ALA A 47 -22.86 -1.05 -7.18
N ASP A 48 -23.13 -0.46 -6.01
CA ASP A 48 -24.14 -0.91 -5.04
C ASP A 48 -23.93 -2.36 -4.55
N GLU A 49 -22.66 -2.78 -4.47
CA GLU A 49 -22.24 -4.09 -3.93
C GLU A 49 -21.54 -3.94 -2.57
N PRO A 50 -22.25 -3.59 -1.48
CA PRO A 50 -21.65 -3.24 -0.19
C PRO A 50 -20.90 -4.40 0.48
N LYS A 51 -21.29 -5.66 0.22
CA LYS A 51 -20.57 -6.84 0.73
C LYS A 51 -19.18 -6.96 0.11
N MET A 52 -19.07 -6.73 -1.20
CA MET A 52 -17.79 -6.77 -1.92
C MET A 52 -16.92 -5.56 -1.58
N ALA A 53 -17.53 -4.39 -1.40
CA ALA A 53 -16.86 -3.20 -0.91
C ALA A 53 -16.22 -3.43 0.47
N ASN A 54 -16.97 -3.99 1.42
CA ASN A 54 -16.45 -4.31 2.76
C ASN A 54 -15.30 -5.32 2.72
N LEU A 55 -15.41 -6.40 1.92
CA LEU A 55 -14.33 -7.37 1.76
C LEU A 55 -13.05 -6.75 1.20
N ALA A 56 -13.18 -5.91 0.17
CA ALA A 56 -12.07 -5.20 -0.43
C ALA A 56 -11.45 -4.18 0.56
N LEU A 57 -12.28 -3.49 1.33
CA LEU A 57 -11.83 -2.54 2.35
C LEU A 57 -11.07 -3.23 3.48
N SER A 58 -11.56 -4.35 4.01
CA SER A 58 -10.87 -5.15 5.02
C SER A 58 -9.49 -5.63 4.53
N LYS A 59 -9.38 -6.03 3.26
CA LYS A 59 -8.09 -6.39 2.65
C LYS A 59 -7.13 -5.21 2.56
N SER A 60 -7.62 -4.03 2.20
CA SER A 60 -6.82 -2.80 2.16
C SER A 60 -6.28 -2.42 3.55
N ILE A 61 -7.12 -2.51 4.59
CA ILE A 61 -6.75 -2.16 5.96
C ILE A 61 -5.72 -3.16 6.52
N CYS A 62 -5.88 -4.46 6.27
CA CYS A 62 -4.92 -5.48 6.73
C CYS A 62 -3.49 -5.27 6.17
N LEU A 63 -3.39 -4.66 4.99
CA LEU A 63 -2.14 -4.39 4.30
C LEU A 63 -1.52 -3.01 4.61
N LYS A 64 -2.24 -2.13 5.31
CA LYS A 64 -1.65 -0.93 5.92
C LYS A 64 -1.01 -1.33 7.25
N GLN A 65 0.22 -1.84 7.21
CA GLN A 65 1.10 -1.95 8.37
C GLN A 65 2.35 -1.11 8.16
#